data_AF-W4LKT7-F1
#
_entry.id   AF-W4LKT7-F1
#
_cell.length_a   1.000
_cell.length_b   1.000
_cell.length_c   1.000
_cell.angle_alpha   90.00
_cell.angle_beta   90.00
_cell.angle_gamma   90.00
#
_symmetry.space_group_name_H-M   'P 1'
#
loop_
_entity.id
_entity.type
_entity.pdbx_description
1 polymer ?
#
loop_
_entity_poly.entity_id
_entity_poly.type
_entity_poly.pdbx_seq_one_letter_code
_entity_poly.pdbx_strand_id
1 'polypeptide(L)'
;MSQAKTLSEQADELEFQQMQELGQLMIYKSAIHKLADGEWSDDGTFSLGPLKPSLMGEDPRLPSMPEKPTLIDFFNYRFGPSKQHLLQSAALAAKNGLPEKMVLACLLHDISVIAFFRPDHGYWGAQMVEPYVDEEVTWAIKMHQALRFFPDESVGYAYPEAYAKRFGENYQVDPYVRRDYELARNHKWYMSARMICLNDLYTFDPDTRVSIEVFEDVIGRHFKQPKEGLGNDNTPASHVWRTIRRPANAL
;
A
#
# COMPACT_ATOMS: atom_id res chain seq x y z
N MET A 1 5.56 15.08 43.94
CA MET A 1 7.02 15.31 44.03
C MET A 1 7.65 14.57 42.87
N SER A 2 8.31 15.29 41.95
CA SER A 2 9.10 14.66 40.88
C SER A 2 10.31 13.99 41.52
N GLN A 3 10.45 12.67 41.41
CA GLN A 3 11.71 12.02 41.76
C GLN A 3 12.80 12.57 40.84
N ALA A 4 13.92 13.02 41.42
CA ALA A 4 15.07 13.47 40.66
C ALA A 4 15.71 12.25 39.98
N LYS A 5 15.89 12.31 38.66
CA LYS A 5 16.57 11.26 37.89
C LYS A 5 17.97 11.01 38.44
N THR A 6 18.35 9.75 38.55
CA THR A 6 19.70 9.31 38.90
C THR A 6 20.71 9.68 37.81
N LEU A 7 22.00 9.71 38.16
CA LEU A 7 23.07 10.00 37.20
C LEU A 7 23.13 8.97 36.05
N SER A 8 22.76 7.71 36.31
CA SER A 8 22.67 6.68 35.26
C SER A 8 21.54 6.99 34.28
N GLU A 9 20.34 7.33 34.77
CA GLU A 9 19.20 7.68 33.92
C GLU A 9 19.47 8.94 33.08
N GLN A 10 20.22 9.91 33.62
CA GLN A 10 20.64 11.10 32.87
C GLN A 10 21.66 10.77 31.78
N ALA A 11 22.59 9.83 32.04
CA ALA A 11 23.56 9.37 31.06
C ALA A 11 22.91 8.58 29.93
N ASP A 12 21.99 7.66 30.26
CA ASP A 12 21.22 6.88 29.29
C ASP A 12 20.37 7.79 28.38
N GLU A 13 19.74 8.82 28.96
CA GLU A 13 18.95 9.80 28.21
C GLU A 13 19.84 10.66 27.29
N LEU A 14 21.02 11.05 27.74
CA LEU A 14 21.99 11.79 26.94
C LEU A 14 22.55 10.94 25.79
N GLU A 15 22.87 9.67 26.04
CA GLU A 15 23.32 8.72 25.01
C GLU A 15 22.23 8.51 23.95
N PHE A 16 20.98 8.32 24.39
CA PHE A 16 19.83 8.22 23.49
C PHE A 16 19.64 9.48 22.62
N GLN A 17 19.75 10.68 23.23
CA GLN A 17 19.67 11.95 22.52
C GLN A 17 20.81 12.10 21.49
N GLN A 18 22.05 11.79 21.87
CA GLN A 18 23.19 11.82 20.96
C GLN A 18 23.04 10.82 19.80
N MET A 19 22.52 9.62 20.07
CA MET A 19 22.23 8.64 19.01
C MET A 19 21.12 9.09 18.06
N GLN A 20 20.11 9.80 18.56
CA GLN A 20 19.09 10.44 17.73
C GLN A 20 19.69 11.55 16.85
N GLU A 21 20.48 12.44 17.44
CA GLU A 21 21.12 13.56 16.73
C GLU A 21 22.12 13.09 15.66
N LEU A 22 22.82 12.00 15.93
CA LEU A 22 23.80 11.41 15.01
C LEU A 22 23.19 10.40 14.01
N GLY A 23 21.88 10.12 14.10
CA GLY A 23 21.21 9.16 13.22
C GLY A 23 21.67 7.70 13.41
N GLN A 24 22.16 7.35 14.60
CA GLN A 24 22.75 6.04 14.91
C GLN A 24 21.75 5.03 15.50
N LEU A 25 20.46 5.37 15.52
CA LEU A 25 19.41 4.44 15.98
C LEU A 25 19.38 3.18 15.13
N MET A 26 19.21 2.04 15.78
CA MET A 26 19.07 0.76 15.10
C MET A 26 17.75 0.73 14.32
N ILE A 27 17.84 0.35 13.04
CA ILE A 27 16.69 0.17 12.14
C ILE A 27 16.53 -1.31 11.87
N TYR A 28 15.37 -1.84 12.22
CA TYR A 28 15.00 -3.20 11.89
C TYR A 28 14.20 -3.23 10.59
N LYS A 29 14.77 -3.87 9.56
CA LYS A 29 14.02 -4.20 8.35
C LYS A 29 13.26 -5.51 8.56
N SER A 30 12.01 -5.57 8.10
CA SER A 30 11.19 -6.78 8.15
C SER A 30 11.86 -7.94 7.40
N ALA A 31 11.72 -9.16 7.91
CA ALA A 31 12.32 -10.36 7.32
C ALA A 31 11.92 -10.57 5.85
N ILE A 32 10.66 -10.27 5.50
CA ILE A 32 10.15 -10.37 4.13
C ILE A 32 10.93 -9.51 3.13
N HIS A 33 11.46 -8.35 3.54
CA HIS A 33 12.28 -7.52 2.68
C HIS A 33 13.65 -8.16 2.41
N LYS A 34 14.28 -8.74 3.43
CA LYS A 34 15.53 -9.50 3.28
C LYS A 34 15.35 -10.70 2.35
N LEU A 35 14.28 -11.46 2.56
CA LEU A 35 13.94 -12.59 1.69
C LEU A 35 13.69 -12.16 0.24
N ALA A 36 13.11 -10.99 0.01
CA ALA A 36 12.92 -10.45 -1.34
C ALA A 36 14.26 -10.10 -2.03
N ASP A 37 15.30 -9.77 -1.26
CA ASP A 37 16.67 -9.57 -1.76
C ASP A 37 17.46 -10.89 -1.88
N GLY A 38 16.84 -12.04 -1.57
CA GLY A 38 17.49 -13.35 -1.56
C GLY A 38 18.38 -13.59 -0.34
N GLU A 39 18.30 -12.73 0.68
CA GLU A 39 19.07 -12.88 1.92
C GLU A 39 18.38 -13.92 2.84
N TRP A 40 18.95 -15.13 2.90
CA TRP A 40 18.52 -16.19 3.80
C TRP A 40 19.72 -17.03 4.28
N SER A 41 19.75 -17.34 5.58
CA SER A 41 20.74 -18.23 6.21
C SER A 41 20.12 -18.90 7.42
N ASP A 42 20.28 -20.23 7.54
CA ASP A 42 20.01 -21.00 8.76
C ASP A 42 21.30 -21.26 9.57
N ASP A 43 22.44 -20.81 9.04
CA ASP A 43 23.74 -20.90 9.70
C ASP A 43 23.86 -19.78 10.73
N GLY A 44 23.74 -20.11 12.01
CA GLY A 44 24.03 -19.20 13.12
C GLY A 44 23.29 -19.52 14.42
N THR A 45 23.84 -19.03 15.54
CA THR A 45 23.09 -18.96 16.81
C THR A 45 22.28 -17.67 16.85
N PHE A 46 20.98 -17.76 17.16
CA PHE A 46 20.15 -16.58 17.39
C PHE A 46 20.80 -15.67 18.44
N SER A 47 21.05 -14.41 18.05
CA SER A 47 21.52 -13.35 18.93
C SER A 47 20.67 -12.13 18.68
N LEU A 48 20.20 -11.49 19.76
CA LEU A 48 19.48 -10.21 19.69
C LEU A 48 20.41 -9.05 19.27
N GLY A 49 21.72 -9.31 19.12
CA GLY A 49 22.73 -8.28 18.93
C GLY A 49 22.91 -7.43 20.20
N PRO A 50 23.74 -6.38 20.15
CA PRO A 50 23.85 -5.43 21.25
C PRO A 50 22.54 -4.68 21.44
N LEU A 51 22.11 -4.51 22.70
CA LEU A 51 20.99 -3.65 23.07
C LEU A 51 21.35 -2.20 22.73
N LYS A 52 20.92 -1.74 21.56
CA LYS A 52 21.06 -0.34 21.13
C LYS A 52 19.69 0.31 21.06
N PRO A 53 19.59 1.61 21.38
CA PRO A 53 18.46 2.44 21.03
C PRO A 53 17.99 2.19 19.60
N SER A 54 16.72 1.83 19.47
CA SER A 54 16.09 1.49 18.21
C SER A 54 15.12 2.59 17.82
N LEU A 55 14.88 2.77 16.53
CA LEU A 55 13.88 3.73 16.08
C LEU A 55 12.48 3.26 16.48
N MET A 56 11.82 4.09 17.29
CA MET A 56 10.48 3.87 17.82
C MET A 56 9.63 5.11 17.55
N GLY A 57 8.43 4.91 17.00
CA GLY A 57 7.52 5.99 16.67
C GLY A 57 7.74 6.56 15.26
N GLU A 58 7.57 7.88 15.13
CA GLU A 58 7.76 8.59 13.86
C GLU A 58 9.22 8.59 13.44
N ASP A 59 9.47 8.39 12.15
CA ASP A 59 10.82 8.47 11.59
C ASP A 59 11.12 9.92 11.20
N PRO A 60 12.08 10.61 11.85
CA PRO A 60 12.39 12.02 11.56
C PRO A 60 12.95 12.24 10.15
N ARG A 61 13.31 11.18 9.43
CA ARG A 61 13.80 11.23 8.04
C ARG A 61 12.65 11.28 7.02
N LEU A 62 11.42 11.02 7.44
CA LEU A 62 10.23 11.07 6.60
C LEU A 62 9.45 12.37 6.86
N PRO A 63 8.67 12.86 5.89
CA PRO A 63 7.72 13.94 6.15
C PRO A 63 6.77 13.59 7.30
N SER A 64 6.59 14.54 8.22
CA SER A 64 5.72 14.39 9.38
C SER A 64 4.27 14.15 8.96
N MET A 65 3.62 13.21 9.64
CA MET A 65 2.19 12.93 9.47
C MET A 65 1.39 13.73 10.51
N PRO A 66 0.17 14.19 10.17
CA PRO A 66 -0.72 14.79 11.16
C PRO A 66 -1.14 13.76 12.22
N GLU A 67 -1.61 14.25 13.37
CA GLU A 67 -2.05 13.40 14.50
C GLU A 67 -3.12 12.40 14.08
N LYS A 68 -4.07 12.85 13.25
CA LYS A 68 -5.21 12.09 12.72
C LYS A 68 -5.10 11.98 11.19
N PRO A 69 -4.26 11.08 10.67
CA PRO A 69 -3.96 11.05 9.24
C PRO A 69 -5.15 10.60 8.40
N THR A 70 -5.32 11.27 7.26
CA THR A 70 -6.32 10.96 6.24
C THR A 70 -5.72 10.14 5.10
N LEU A 71 -6.56 9.58 4.24
CA LEU A 71 -6.08 8.91 3.02
C LEU A 71 -5.23 9.86 2.14
N ILE A 72 -5.62 11.14 2.03
CA ILE A 72 -4.89 12.16 1.27
C ILE A 72 -3.49 12.40 1.86
N ASP A 73 -3.35 12.39 3.19
CA ASP A 73 -2.04 12.50 3.86
C ASP A 73 -1.12 11.33 3.49
N PHE A 74 -1.64 10.09 3.42
CA PHE A 74 -0.84 8.95 2.97
C PHE A 74 -0.38 9.09 1.52
N PHE A 75 -1.27 9.56 0.62
CA PHE A 75 -0.88 9.92 -0.75
C PHE A 75 0.23 10.98 -0.76
N ASN A 76 0.16 11.98 0.10
CA ASN A 76 1.13 13.07 0.11
C ASN A 76 2.48 12.68 0.72
N TYR A 77 2.49 11.88 1.78
CA TYR A 77 3.68 11.67 2.61
C TYR A 77 4.24 10.25 2.61
N ARG A 78 3.53 9.25 2.07
CA ARG A 78 3.97 7.84 2.09
C ARG A 78 3.95 7.14 0.73
N PHE A 79 3.16 7.62 -0.25
CA PHE A 79 3.01 6.92 -1.54
C PHE A 79 3.88 7.50 -2.67
N GLY A 80 4.71 8.50 -2.39
CA GLY A 80 5.59 9.11 -3.39
C GLY A 80 6.82 8.24 -3.72
N PRO A 81 7.31 8.23 -4.97
CA PRO A 81 6.77 8.89 -6.16
C PRO A 81 5.69 8.09 -6.90
N SER A 82 5.56 6.79 -6.63
CA SER A 82 4.79 5.83 -7.44
C SER A 82 3.27 6.07 -7.46
N LYS A 83 2.74 6.94 -6.56
CA LYS A 83 1.32 7.34 -6.52
C LYS A 83 0.73 7.85 -7.84
N GLN A 84 1.54 8.36 -8.76
CA GLN A 84 1.04 8.83 -10.06
C GLN A 84 0.35 7.74 -10.86
N HIS A 85 0.71 6.46 -10.66
CA HIS A 85 -0.01 5.30 -11.22
C HIS A 85 -1.50 5.34 -10.87
N LEU A 86 -1.77 5.40 -9.57
CA LEU A 86 -3.11 5.41 -9.01
C LEU A 86 -3.89 6.65 -9.45
N LEU A 87 -3.23 7.80 -9.45
CA LEU A 87 -3.84 9.09 -9.80
C LEU A 87 -4.20 9.17 -11.30
N GLN A 88 -3.32 8.72 -12.20
CA GLN A 88 -3.61 8.66 -13.63
C GLN A 88 -4.69 7.63 -13.94
N SER A 89 -4.67 6.46 -13.28
CA SER A 89 -5.71 5.44 -13.42
C SER A 89 -7.09 5.97 -13.04
N ALA A 90 -7.20 6.64 -11.89
CA ALA A 90 -8.44 7.26 -11.45
C ALA A 90 -8.89 8.41 -12.38
N ALA A 91 -7.95 9.21 -12.90
CA ALA A 91 -8.28 10.29 -13.83
C ALA A 91 -8.85 9.74 -15.15
N LEU A 92 -8.27 8.64 -15.66
CA LEU A 92 -8.78 7.95 -16.84
C LEU A 92 -10.17 7.36 -16.59
N ALA A 93 -10.38 6.71 -15.45
CA ALA A 93 -11.69 6.19 -15.05
C ALA A 93 -12.76 7.29 -15.03
N ALA A 94 -12.44 8.46 -14.46
CA ALA A 94 -13.33 9.62 -14.43
C ALA A 94 -13.61 10.16 -15.84
N LYS A 95 -12.57 10.29 -16.68
CA LYS A 95 -12.71 10.72 -18.09
C LYS A 95 -13.58 9.77 -18.91
N ASN A 96 -13.52 8.48 -18.61
CA ASN A 96 -14.35 7.44 -19.24
C ASN A 96 -15.79 7.39 -18.69
N GLY A 97 -16.15 8.29 -17.77
CA GLY A 97 -17.51 8.41 -17.24
C GLY A 97 -17.90 7.28 -16.28
N LEU A 98 -16.92 6.61 -15.66
CA LEU A 98 -17.22 5.59 -14.67
C LEU A 98 -17.88 6.20 -13.42
N PRO A 99 -18.75 5.44 -12.72
CA PRO A 99 -19.30 5.87 -11.44
C PRO A 99 -18.18 6.19 -10.44
N GLU A 100 -18.39 7.18 -9.57
CA GLU A 100 -17.36 7.64 -8.63
C GLU A 100 -16.79 6.55 -7.72
N LYS A 101 -17.61 5.59 -7.30
CA LYS A 101 -17.12 4.43 -6.54
C LYS A 101 -16.06 3.64 -7.31
N MET A 102 -16.19 3.57 -8.65
CA MET A 102 -15.21 2.92 -9.53
C MET A 102 -14.00 3.80 -9.82
N VAL A 103 -14.17 5.13 -9.83
CA VAL A 103 -13.05 6.07 -9.82
C VAL A 103 -12.22 5.88 -8.55
N LEU A 104 -12.86 5.75 -7.38
CA LEU A 104 -12.19 5.42 -6.12
C LEU A 104 -11.52 4.04 -6.18
N ALA A 105 -12.19 3.04 -6.76
CA ALA A 105 -11.59 1.71 -6.93
C ALA A 105 -10.30 1.76 -7.78
N CYS A 106 -10.29 2.54 -8.87
CA CYS A 106 -9.08 2.76 -9.68
C CYS A 106 -8.01 3.55 -8.91
N LEU A 107 -8.41 4.50 -8.06
CA LEU A 107 -7.47 5.23 -7.20
C LEU A 107 -6.78 4.32 -6.17
N LEU A 108 -7.37 3.18 -5.81
CA LEU A 108 -6.89 2.33 -4.71
C LEU A 108 -6.43 0.93 -5.14
N HIS A 109 -6.63 0.53 -6.40
CA HIS A 109 -6.44 -0.85 -6.83
C HIS A 109 -5.06 -1.44 -6.54
N ASP A 110 -4.00 -0.67 -6.80
CA ASP A 110 -2.61 -1.08 -6.60
C ASP A 110 -2.00 -0.47 -5.32
N ILE A 111 -2.82 -0.01 -4.36
CA ILE A 111 -2.32 0.66 -3.14
C ILE A 111 -1.29 -0.17 -2.37
N SER A 112 -1.43 -1.51 -2.36
CA SER A 112 -0.44 -2.40 -1.74
C SER A 112 0.88 -2.42 -2.52
N VAL A 113 0.85 -2.38 -3.87
CA VAL A 113 2.07 -2.27 -4.69
C VAL A 113 2.82 -0.98 -4.38
N ILE A 114 2.08 0.11 -4.18
CA ILE A 114 2.64 1.45 -3.96
C ILE A 114 3.17 1.64 -2.54
N ALA A 115 2.52 1.03 -1.54
CA ALA A 115 2.73 1.40 -0.15
C ALA A 115 3.11 0.25 0.79
N PHE A 116 2.95 -1.01 0.37
CA PHE A 116 3.07 -2.16 1.27
C PHE A 116 3.72 -3.38 0.61
N PHE A 117 2.95 -4.41 0.24
CA PHE A 117 3.48 -5.63 -0.37
C PHE A 117 3.00 -5.83 -1.80
N ARG A 118 3.96 -6.11 -2.69
CA ARG A 118 3.70 -6.41 -4.11
C ARG A 118 3.15 -7.83 -4.35
N PRO A 119 3.66 -8.90 -3.70
CA PRO A 119 3.04 -10.23 -3.85
C PRO A 119 1.61 -10.19 -3.34
N ASP A 120 0.67 -10.75 -4.11
CA ASP A 120 -0.76 -10.73 -3.79
C ASP A 120 -1.32 -9.33 -3.49
N HIS A 121 -0.91 -8.34 -4.26
CA HIS A 121 -1.25 -6.94 -4.01
C HIS A 121 -2.75 -6.64 -4.03
N GLY A 122 -3.55 -7.36 -4.83
CA GLY A 122 -5.01 -7.21 -4.84
C GLY A 122 -5.62 -7.69 -3.54
N TYR A 123 -5.08 -8.76 -2.96
CA TYR A 123 -5.52 -9.28 -1.66
C TYR A 123 -5.16 -8.32 -0.52
N TRP A 124 -3.90 -7.90 -0.45
CA TRP A 124 -3.46 -6.93 0.55
C TRP A 124 -4.18 -5.59 0.39
N GLY A 125 -4.30 -5.09 -0.84
CA GLY A 125 -4.99 -3.85 -1.15
C GLY A 125 -6.45 -3.89 -0.74
N ALA A 126 -7.16 -4.99 -1.03
CA ALA A 126 -8.55 -5.18 -0.59
C ALA A 126 -8.65 -5.20 0.94
N GLN A 127 -7.81 -5.95 1.64
CA GLN A 127 -7.79 -5.99 3.11
C GLN A 127 -7.50 -4.62 3.74
N MET A 128 -6.63 -3.82 3.11
CA MET A 128 -6.29 -2.47 3.58
C MET A 128 -7.49 -1.52 3.54
N VAL A 129 -8.35 -1.64 2.53
CA VAL A 129 -9.43 -0.68 2.26
C VAL A 129 -10.81 -1.17 2.67
N GLU A 130 -11.00 -2.48 2.85
CA GLU A 130 -12.28 -3.13 3.16
C GLU A 130 -13.08 -2.45 4.28
N PRO A 131 -12.48 -2.01 5.41
CA PRO A 131 -13.25 -1.35 6.46
C PRO A 131 -13.80 0.04 6.09
N TYR A 132 -13.32 0.62 4.98
CA TYR A 132 -13.50 2.01 4.62
C TYR A 132 -14.25 2.24 3.32
N VAL A 133 -14.49 1.21 2.50
CA VAL A 133 -15.12 1.34 1.19
C VAL A 133 -16.27 0.33 1.01
N ASP A 134 -17.05 0.50 -0.04
CA ASP A 134 -18.13 -0.42 -0.40
C ASP A 134 -17.61 -1.84 -0.70
N GLU A 135 -18.43 -2.86 -0.42
CA GLU A 135 -18.08 -4.27 -0.65
C GLU A 135 -17.73 -4.54 -2.13
N GLU A 136 -18.40 -3.86 -3.08
CA GLU A 136 -18.09 -3.97 -4.51
C GLU A 136 -16.70 -3.43 -4.83
N VAL A 137 -16.30 -2.32 -4.20
CA VAL A 137 -14.97 -1.72 -4.40
C VAL A 137 -13.90 -2.65 -3.86
N THR A 138 -14.09 -3.16 -2.64
CA THR A 138 -13.20 -4.15 -2.03
C THR A 138 -13.04 -5.39 -2.91
N TRP A 139 -14.15 -5.94 -3.40
CA TRP A 139 -14.14 -7.11 -4.27
C TRP A 139 -13.45 -6.82 -5.60
N ALA A 140 -13.72 -5.66 -6.20
CA ALA A 140 -13.11 -5.25 -7.46
C ALA A 140 -11.58 -5.12 -7.33
N ILE A 141 -11.11 -4.46 -6.27
CA ILE A 141 -9.69 -4.34 -5.94
C ILE A 141 -9.07 -5.73 -5.69
N LYS A 142 -9.76 -6.64 -5.02
CA LYS A 142 -9.24 -8.00 -4.85
C LYS A 142 -9.06 -8.72 -6.19
N MET A 143 -10.11 -8.73 -6.99
CA MET A 143 -10.19 -9.59 -8.17
C MET A 143 -9.49 -9.02 -9.40
N HIS A 144 -9.22 -7.71 -9.46
CA HIS A 144 -8.45 -7.14 -10.57
C HIS A 144 -7.06 -7.81 -10.73
N GLN A 145 -6.47 -8.30 -9.62
CA GLN A 145 -5.21 -9.04 -9.65
C GLN A 145 -5.29 -10.29 -10.52
N ALA A 146 -6.38 -11.06 -10.45
CA ALA A 146 -6.54 -12.24 -11.29
C ALA A 146 -6.92 -11.83 -12.71
N LEU A 147 -7.88 -10.92 -12.85
CA LEU A 147 -8.44 -10.53 -14.15
C LEU A 147 -7.42 -9.90 -15.10
N ARG A 148 -6.41 -9.20 -14.58
CA ARG A 148 -5.36 -8.55 -15.40
C ARG A 148 -4.59 -9.51 -16.30
N PHE A 149 -4.61 -10.81 -16.01
CA PHE A 149 -3.91 -11.83 -16.80
C PHE A 149 -4.77 -12.48 -17.89
N PHE A 150 -6.08 -12.23 -17.92
CA PHE A 150 -6.98 -12.92 -18.84
C PHE A 150 -7.70 -11.92 -19.75
N PRO A 151 -7.61 -12.10 -21.08
CA PRO A 151 -8.29 -11.23 -22.04
C PRO A 151 -9.82 -11.34 -21.90
N ASP A 152 -10.50 -10.30 -22.35
CA ASP A 152 -11.96 -10.24 -22.48
C ASP A 152 -12.32 -9.38 -23.70
N GLU A 153 -12.52 -10.05 -24.84
CA GLU A 153 -12.84 -9.41 -26.12
C GLU A 153 -14.16 -8.65 -26.09
N SER A 154 -15.12 -9.06 -25.23
CA SER A 154 -16.44 -8.42 -25.14
C SER A 154 -16.37 -6.95 -24.70
N VAL A 155 -15.25 -6.56 -24.08
CA VAL A 155 -14.98 -5.21 -23.58
C VAL A 155 -13.64 -4.67 -24.11
N GLY A 156 -13.07 -5.32 -25.13
CA GLY A 156 -11.82 -4.89 -25.75
C GLY A 156 -10.57 -5.02 -24.88
N TYR A 157 -10.60 -5.85 -23.82
CA TYR A 157 -9.44 -6.06 -22.96
C TYR A 157 -8.54 -7.15 -23.53
N ALA A 158 -7.49 -6.77 -24.27
CA ALA A 158 -6.46 -7.71 -24.70
C ALA A 158 -5.47 -8.03 -23.56
N TYR A 159 -4.73 -9.13 -23.68
CA TYR A 159 -3.62 -9.41 -22.76
C TYR A 159 -2.56 -8.29 -22.86
N PRO A 160 -2.14 -7.65 -21.75
CA PRO A 160 -1.23 -6.53 -21.82
C PRO A 160 0.12 -6.90 -22.45
N GLU A 161 0.55 -6.17 -23.49
CA GLU A 161 1.86 -6.38 -24.13
C GLU A 161 3.02 -6.25 -23.14
N ALA A 162 2.88 -5.34 -22.16
CA ALA A 162 3.83 -5.14 -21.08
C ALA A 162 4.07 -6.43 -20.26
N TYR A 163 3.08 -7.32 -20.14
CA TYR A 163 3.23 -8.58 -19.42
C TYR A 163 3.94 -9.63 -20.23
N ALA A 164 3.63 -9.75 -21.52
CA ALA A 164 4.37 -10.64 -22.41
C ALA A 164 5.88 -10.31 -22.37
N LYS A 165 6.22 -9.02 -22.36
CA LYS A 165 7.61 -8.56 -22.19
C LYS A 165 8.19 -8.82 -20.80
N ARG A 166 7.41 -8.59 -19.74
CA ARG A 166 7.90 -8.65 -18.35
C ARG A 166 8.02 -10.06 -17.79
N PHE A 167 7.10 -10.95 -18.14
CA PHE A 167 7.05 -12.31 -17.60
C PHE A 167 7.59 -13.36 -18.58
N GLY A 168 7.74 -12.99 -19.85
CA GLY A 168 8.20 -13.88 -20.91
C GLY A 168 7.08 -14.67 -21.56
N GLU A 169 7.33 -15.14 -22.79
CA GLU A 169 6.32 -15.78 -23.65
C GLU A 169 5.72 -17.07 -23.06
N ASN A 170 6.46 -17.75 -22.17
CA ASN A 170 6.05 -19.03 -21.58
C ASN A 170 5.47 -18.88 -20.16
N TYR A 171 5.26 -17.66 -19.67
CA TYR A 171 4.70 -17.46 -18.34
C TYR A 171 3.30 -18.06 -18.23
N GLN A 172 3.09 -18.83 -17.17
CA GLN A 172 1.79 -19.35 -16.79
C GLN A 172 1.45 -18.81 -15.41
N VAL A 173 0.23 -18.31 -15.26
CA VAL A 173 -0.25 -17.88 -13.94
C VAL A 173 -0.37 -19.07 -13.00
N ASP A 174 -0.17 -18.82 -11.71
CA ASP A 174 -0.31 -19.85 -10.68
C ASP A 174 -1.74 -20.42 -10.63
N PRO A 175 -1.92 -21.68 -10.19
CA PRO A 175 -3.23 -22.34 -10.16
C PRO A 175 -4.31 -21.56 -9.41
N TYR A 176 -3.95 -20.86 -8.33
CA TYR A 176 -4.92 -20.08 -7.55
C TYR A 176 -5.42 -18.84 -8.33
N VAL A 177 -4.56 -18.22 -9.14
CA VAL A 177 -4.93 -17.07 -9.98
C VAL A 177 -5.93 -17.49 -11.05
N ARG A 178 -5.74 -18.68 -11.65
CA ARG A 178 -6.70 -19.26 -12.60
C ARG A 178 -8.04 -19.57 -11.93
N ARG A 179 -8.03 -20.21 -10.77
CA ARG A 179 -9.23 -20.47 -9.97
C ARG A 179 -9.99 -19.17 -9.67
N ASP A 180 -9.28 -18.12 -9.26
CA ASP A 180 -9.90 -16.84 -8.91
C ASP A 180 -10.50 -16.14 -10.13
N TYR A 181 -9.86 -16.25 -11.29
CA TYR A 181 -10.45 -15.79 -12.55
C TYR A 181 -11.76 -16.51 -12.87
N GLU A 182 -11.80 -17.84 -12.76
CA GLU A 182 -13.02 -18.64 -13.00
C GLU A 182 -14.15 -18.26 -12.04
N LEU A 183 -13.84 -18.05 -10.76
CA LEU A 183 -14.79 -17.55 -9.77
C LEU A 183 -15.29 -16.15 -10.14
N ALA A 184 -14.38 -15.25 -10.51
CA ALA A 184 -14.72 -13.88 -10.83
C ALA A 184 -15.57 -13.77 -12.10
N ARG A 185 -15.35 -14.60 -13.13
CA ARG A 185 -16.17 -14.64 -14.36
C ARG A 185 -17.65 -14.88 -14.10
N ASN A 186 -17.98 -15.58 -13.03
CA ASN A 186 -19.36 -15.92 -12.64
C ASN A 186 -19.93 -14.97 -11.58
N HIS A 187 -19.19 -13.92 -11.18
CA HIS A 187 -19.60 -13.02 -10.12
C HIS A 187 -20.34 -11.78 -10.63
N LYS A 188 -21.34 -11.31 -9.88
CA LYS A 188 -22.15 -10.12 -10.22
C LYS A 188 -21.33 -8.84 -10.43
N TRP A 189 -20.16 -8.76 -9.80
CA TRP A 189 -19.25 -7.60 -9.87
C TRP A 189 -18.07 -7.81 -10.82
N TYR A 190 -18.10 -8.85 -11.66
CA TYR A 190 -17.06 -9.11 -12.66
C TYR A 190 -16.66 -7.84 -13.42
N MET A 191 -17.66 -7.08 -13.87
CA MET A 191 -17.44 -5.86 -14.63
C MET A 191 -16.77 -4.74 -13.82
N SER A 192 -17.02 -4.67 -12.52
CA SER A 192 -16.37 -3.70 -11.64
C SER A 192 -14.86 -3.95 -11.57
N ALA A 193 -14.42 -5.20 -11.36
CA ALA A 193 -13.00 -5.57 -11.40
C ALA A 193 -12.40 -5.38 -12.81
N ARG A 194 -13.14 -5.74 -13.86
CA ARG A 194 -12.67 -5.60 -15.25
C ARG A 194 -12.47 -4.14 -15.65
N MET A 195 -13.33 -3.24 -15.16
CA MET A 195 -13.17 -1.80 -15.38
C MET A 195 -11.90 -1.25 -14.73
N ILE A 196 -11.48 -1.76 -13.58
CA ILE A 196 -10.15 -1.43 -13.04
C ILE A 196 -9.07 -1.83 -14.05
N CYS A 197 -9.08 -3.06 -14.55
CA CYS A 197 -8.08 -3.53 -15.52
C CYS A 197 -8.03 -2.66 -16.79
N LEU A 198 -9.17 -2.20 -17.30
CA LEU A 198 -9.24 -1.33 -18.48
C LEU A 198 -8.69 0.08 -18.23
N ASN A 199 -8.65 0.53 -16.97
CA ASN A 199 -8.14 1.84 -16.58
C ASN A 199 -6.80 1.76 -15.83
N ASP A 200 -6.24 0.56 -15.69
CA ASP A 200 -4.92 0.28 -15.13
C ASP A 200 -3.85 0.49 -16.21
N LEU A 201 -3.33 1.72 -16.30
CA LEU A 201 -2.37 2.12 -17.32
C LEU A 201 -0.99 1.50 -17.03
N TYR A 202 -0.53 0.59 -17.89
CA TYR A 202 0.81 -0.01 -17.77
C TYR A 202 1.94 0.85 -18.34
N THR A 203 1.59 1.87 -19.13
CA THR A 203 2.53 2.82 -19.70
C THR A 203 2.18 4.19 -19.15
N PHE A 204 3.02 4.69 -18.24
CA PHE A 204 2.87 6.03 -17.66
C PHE A 204 2.97 7.07 -18.76
N ASP A 205 2.07 8.06 -18.74
CA ASP A 205 2.32 9.30 -19.44
C ASP A 205 3.28 10.12 -18.55
N PRO A 206 4.57 10.28 -18.95
CA PRO A 206 5.55 11.01 -18.15
C PRO A 206 5.24 12.51 -18.07
N ASP A 207 4.44 13.04 -18.99
CA ASP A 207 4.09 14.46 -19.09
C ASP A 207 2.79 14.79 -18.33
N THR A 208 2.00 13.78 -17.98
CA THR A 208 0.77 13.96 -17.20
C THR A 208 1.06 13.85 -15.70
N ARG A 209 0.79 14.93 -14.96
CA ARG A 209 0.83 14.96 -13.50
C ARG A 209 -0.54 15.26 -12.93
N VAL A 210 -1.09 14.30 -12.19
CA VAL A 210 -2.39 14.43 -11.53
C VAL A 210 -2.18 14.69 -10.05
N SER A 211 -2.96 15.62 -9.50
CA SER A 211 -2.95 15.97 -8.07
C SER A 211 -4.01 15.16 -7.32
N ILE A 212 -3.74 14.76 -6.08
CA ILE A 212 -4.69 14.00 -5.26
C ILE A 212 -5.95 14.81 -4.94
N GLU A 213 -5.82 16.14 -4.88
CA GLU A 213 -6.87 17.11 -4.62
C GLU A 213 -8.01 17.03 -5.65
N VAL A 214 -7.73 16.57 -6.88
CA VAL A 214 -8.75 16.33 -7.91
C VAL A 214 -9.79 15.28 -7.46
N PHE A 215 -9.40 14.37 -6.55
CA PHE A 215 -10.25 13.30 -6.05
C PHE A 215 -10.80 13.55 -4.65
N GLU A 216 -10.59 14.74 -4.07
CA GLU A 216 -11.02 15.07 -2.70
C GLU A 216 -12.52 14.79 -2.48
N ASP A 217 -13.37 15.27 -3.38
CA ASP A 217 -14.82 15.05 -3.29
C ASP A 217 -15.23 13.59 -3.47
N VAL A 218 -14.51 12.83 -4.31
CA VAL A 218 -14.77 11.40 -4.52
C VAL A 218 -14.38 10.61 -3.26
N ILE A 219 -13.21 10.92 -2.69
CA ILE A 219 -12.75 10.33 -1.42
C ILE A 219 -13.74 10.67 -0.31
N GLY A 220 -14.13 11.95 -0.16
CA GLY A 220 -15.04 12.40 0.90
C GLY A 220 -16.42 11.74 0.86
N ARG A 221 -16.90 11.29 -0.30
CA ARG A 221 -18.20 10.64 -0.47
C ARG A 221 -18.15 9.12 -0.40
N HIS A 222 -17.04 8.49 -0.82
CA HIS A 222 -16.96 7.03 -1.00
C HIS A 222 -15.94 6.34 -0.09
N PHE A 223 -15.11 7.09 0.63
CA PHE A 223 -14.18 6.55 1.63
C PHE A 223 -14.60 6.97 3.04
N LYS A 224 -14.91 5.99 3.89
CA LYS A 224 -15.30 6.18 5.28
C LYS A 224 -14.08 6.50 6.14
N GLN A 225 -13.61 7.73 6.05
CA GLN A 225 -12.48 8.23 6.83
C GLN A 225 -12.75 8.10 8.36
N PRO A 226 -11.93 7.36 9.12
CA PRO A 226 -12.08 7.29 10.58
C PRO A 226 -11.80 8.64 11.25
N LYS A 227 -12.59 8.97 12.27
CA LYS A 227 -12.49 10.25 13.01
C LYS A 227 -11.19 10.39 13.80
N GLU A 228 -10.62 9.25 14.18
CA GLU A 228 -9.36 9.12 14.91
C GLU A 228 -8.15 9.23 13.97
N GLY A 229 -8.34 9.08 12.65
CA GLY A 229 -7.30 8.96 11.64
C GLY A 229 -6.96 7.52 11.28
N LEU A 230 -6.52 7.28 10.04
CA LEU A 230 -6.17 5.96 9.54
C LEU A 230 -5.02 5.36 10.35
N GLY A 231 -5.26 4.17 10.91
CA GLY A 231 -4.30 3.47 11.76
C GLY A 231 -4.40 3.81 13.24
N ASN A 232 -5.12 4.89 13.62
CA ASN A 232 -5.46 5.19 15.01
C ASN A 232 -6.82 4.60 15.41
N ASP A 233 -7.61 4.17 14.43
CA ASP A 233 -8.85 3.43 14.61
C ASP A 233 -8.61 1.97 15.03
N ASN A 234 -9.69 1.21 15.21
CA ASN A 234 -9.67 -0.18 15.68
C ASN A 234 -10.25 -1.16 14.66
N THR A 235 -10.01 -0.91 13.37
CA THR A 235 -10.41 -1.84 12.31
C THR A 235 -9.36 -2.94 12.14
N PRO A 236 -9.70 -4.07 11.48
CA PRO A 236 -8.71 -5.08 11.11
C PRO A 236 -7.55 -4.51 10.27
N ALA A 237 -7.75 -3.42 9.54
CA ALA A 237 -6.71 -2.80 8.69
C ALA A 237 -5.82 -1.78 9.42
N SER A 238 -6.17 -1.34 10.64
CA SER A 238 -5.47 -0.25 11.32
C SER A 238 -3.98 -0.51 11.53
N HIS A 239 -3.59 -1.76 11.77
CA HIS A 239 -2.18 -2.13 11.91
C HIS A 239 -1.38 -1.92 10.62
N VAL A 240 -1.97 -2.18 9.45
CA VAL A 240 -1.33 -1.97 8.14
C VAL A 240 -1.03 -0.49 7.93
N TRP A 241 -2.00 0.40 8.21
CA TRP A 241 -1.81 1.84 8.14
C TRP A 241 -0.73 2.35 9.10
N ARG A 242 -0.63 1.79 10.32
CA ARG A 242 0.46 2.12 11.25
C ARG A 242 1.83 1.67 10.74
N THR A 243 1.92 0.49 10.14
CA THR A 243 3.16 -0.01 9.51
C THR A 243 3.61 0.89 8.37
N ILE A 244 2.68 1.33 7.50
CA ILE A 244 2.99 2.26 6.40
C ILE A 244 3.41 3.63 6.95
N ARG A 245 2.74 4.13 8.01
CA ARG A 245 3.07 5.40 8.65
C ARG A 245 4.49 5.38 9.23
N ARG A 246 4.88 4.27 9.86
CA ARG A 246 6.13 4.09 10.62
C ARG A 246 6.83 2.78 10.22
N PRO A 247 7.42 2.72 9.01
CA PRO A 247 7.96 1.46 8.45
C PRO A 247 9.19 0.93 9.19
N ALA A 248 9.89 1.79 9.93
CA ALA A 248 11.07 1.46 10.70
C ALA A 248 10.80 1.27 12.21
N ASN A 249 9.52 1.30 12.63
CA ASN A 249 9.15 1.06 14.03
C ASN A 249 9.49 -0.38 14.43
N ALA A 250 10.21 -0.57 15.54
CA ALA A 250 10.67 -1.90 15.94
C ALA A 250 9.56 -2.80 16.55
N LEU A 251 8.36 -2.28 16.81
CA LEU A 251 7.20 -2.99 17.38
C LEU A 251 5.93 -2.84 16.53
#